data_AF-A0AA36DQ14-F1
#
_entry.id   AF-A0AA36DQ14-F1
#
_cell.length_a   1.000
_cell.length_b   1.000
_cell.length_c   1.000
_cell.angle_alpha   90.00
_cell.angle_beta   90.00
_cell.angle_gamma   90.00
#
_symmetry.space_group_name_H-M   'P 1'
#
loop_
_entity.id
_entity.type
_entity.pdbx_description
1 polymer ?
#
loop_
_entity_poly.entity_id
_entity_poly.type
_entity_poly.pdbx_seq_one_letter_code
_entity_poly.pdbx_strand_id
1 'polypeptide(L)'
;MYRAAFIVPPINFTLVICGVASLCLTCSIFDFIVMREMYYTVPDMRILIRTELSLWFYGASILCFILSSLAVLANNAPQTVQNVANNCPQLTSFIHGVLLSISSVLCAFCTYLAMQASEEVGKFAFKATPRQFQDASHWYFLRLRACAIIFTIESVLQLVVLCVLYLGIQCRYRSFSELPQKPVFHVQTTAGKLS
;
A
#
# COMPACT_ATOMS: atom_id res chain seq x y z
N MET A 1 -7.13 -26.02 -1.47
CA MET A 1 -7.08 -24.72 -0.76
C MET A 1 -5.72 -24.08 -0.98
N TYR A 2 -5.65 -22.95 -1.68
CA TYR A 2 -4.39 -22.20 -1.84
C TYR A 2 -3.96 -21.65 -0.47
N ARG A 3 -2.79 -22.08 0.02
CA ARG A 3 -2.21 -21.55 1.26
C ARG A 3 -1.85 -20.08 1.06
N ALA A 4 -1.88 -19.25 2.12
CA ALA A 4 -1.52 -17.82 2.04
C ALA A 4 -0.15 -17.59 1.37
N ALA A 5 0.75 -18.56 1.50
CA ALA A 5 2.05 -18.63 0.82
C ALA A 5 1.98 -18.57 -0.72
N PHE A 6 0.85 -18.87 -1.37
CA PHE A 6 0.69 -18.75 -2.82
C PHE A 6 0.05 -17.44 -3.27
N ILE A 7 -0.62 -16.73 -2.34
CA ILE A 7 -1.38 -15.50 -2.65
C ILE A 7 -0.57 -14.26 -2.29
N VAL A 8 0.10 -14.29 -1.13
CA VAL A 8 0.80 -13.12 -0.60
C VAL A 8 2.05 -12.74 -1.40
N PRO A 9 2.94 -13.68 -1.81
CA PRO A 9 4.11 -13.31 -2.59
C PRO A 9 3.82 -12.60 -3.92
N PRO A 10 2.92 -13.10 -4.82
CA PRO A 10 2.64 -12.38 -6.06
C PRO A 10 2.02 -11.00 -5.81
N ILE A 11 1.16 -10.86 -4.80
CA ILE A 11 0.59 -9.56 -4.43
C ILE A 11 1.69 -8.59 -3.98
N ASN A 12 2.64 -9.03 -3.15
CA ASN A 12 3.74 -8.18 -2.70
C ASN A 12 4.64 -7.76 -3.88
N PHE A 13 4.91 -8.64 -4.85
CA PHE A 13 5.63 -8.26 -6.07
C PHE A 13 4.86 -7.22 -6.89
N THR A 14 3.56 -7.40 -7.07
CA THR A 14 2.71 -6.40 -7.75
C THR A 14 2.73 -5.07 -7.01
N LEU A 15 2.65 -5.08 -5.68
CA LEU A 15 2.72 -3.88 -4.86
C LEU A 15 4.06 -3.14 -5.02
N VAL A 16 5.19 -3.85 -5.13
CA VAL A 16 6.49 -3.21 -5.41
C VAL A 16 6.47 -2.52 -6.78
N ILE A 17 5.96 -3.20 -7.82
CA ILE A 17 5.84 -2.61 -9.17
C ILE A 17 4.94 -1.38 -9.14
N CYS A 18 3.79 -1.45 -8.47
CA CYS A 18 2.89 -0.33 -8.29
C CYS A 18 3.56 0.83 -7.54
N GLY A 19 4.31 0.53 -6.47
CA GLY A 19 5.07 1.53 -5.70
C GLY A 19 6.11 2.27 -6.54
N VAL A 20 6.85 1.55 -7.39
CA VAL A 20 7.77 2.18 -8.34
C VAL A 20 7.01 3.05 -9.36
N ALA A 21 5.93 2.52 -9.94
CA ALA A 21 5.12 3.26 -10.89
C ALA A 21 4.48 4.51 -10.28
N SER A 22 4.00 4.45 -9.03
CA SER A 22 3.42 5.57 -8.32
C SER A 22 4.45 6.64 -8.00
N LEU A 23 5.67 6.26 -7.57
CA LEU A 23 6.80 7.18 -7.43
C LEU A 23 7.15 7.86 -8.76
N CYS A 24 7.28 7.10 -9.85
CA CYS A 24 7.61 7.65 -11.17
C CYS A 24 6.53 8.63 -11.67
N LEU A 25 5.24 8.28 -11.55
CA LEU A 25 4.15 9.16 -11.94
C LEU A 25 4.10 10.43 -11.08
N THR A 26 4.27 10.28 -9.77
CA THR A 26 4.32 11.40 -8.82
C THR A 26 5.47 12.35 -9.19
N CYS A 27 6.68 11.83 -9.36
CA CYS A 27 7.82 12.63 -9.84
C CYS A 27 7.51 13.34 -11.16
N SER A 28 6.95 12.61 -12.11
CA SER A 28 6.72 13.17 -13.44
C SER A 28 5.59 14.21 -13.47
N ILE A 29 4.63 14.14 -12.53
CA ILE A 29 3.64 15.21 -12.31
C ILE A 29 4.32 16.46 -11.75
N PHE A 30 5.08 16.33 -10.65
CA PHE A 30 5.66 17.49 -9.96
C PHE A 30 6.83 18.13 -10.71
N ASP A 31 7.63 17.33 -11.42
CA ASP A 31 8.66 17.85 -12.33
C ASP A 31 8.04 18.69 -13.45
N PHE A 32 6.93 18.23 -14.04
CA PHE A 32 6.23 18.99 -15.08
C PHE A 32 5.59 20.28 -14.57
N ILE A 33 5.07 20.27 -13.34
CA ILE A 33 4.53 21.48 -12.69
C ILE A 33 5.63 22.53 -12.55
N VAL A 34 6.81 22.12 -12.10
CA VAL A 34 7.99 23.00 -11.95
C VAL A 34 8.48 23.49 -13.31
N MET A 35 8.63 22.57 -14.28
CA MET A 35 9.21 22.87 -15.60
C MET A 35 8.32 23.69 -16.53
N ARG A 36 6.99 23.62 -16.37
CA ARG A 36 6.03 24.35 -17.23
C ARG A 36 5.41 25.57 -16.57
N GLU A 37 5.81 25.89 -15.33
CA GLU A 37 5.27 27.00 -14.53
C GLU A 37 3.73 27.06 -14.54
N MET A 38 3.05 25.90 -14.62
CA MET A 38 1.59 25.80 -14.69
C MET A 38 0.94 25.94 -13.32
N TYR A 39 1.38 26.94 -12.57
CA TYR A 39 0.80 27.30 -11.29
C TYR A 39 -0.59 27.90 -11.48
N TYR A 40 -0.85 28.54 -12.62
CA TYR A 40 -2.06 29.33 -12.85
C TYR A 40 -2.77 28.99 -14.16
N THR A 41 -4.10 29.05 -14.13
CA THR A 41 -4.98 29.07 -15.31
C THR A 41 -4.75 30.36 -16.09
N VAL A 42 -4.72 30.30 -17.41
CA VAL A 42 -4.76 31.50 -18.27
C VAL A 42 -6.17 31.58 -18.87
N PRO A 43 -6.88 32.73 -18.83
CA PRO A 43 -6.46 34.06 -18.37
C PRO A 43 -6.75 34.40 -16.89
N ASP A 44 -7.53 33.58 -16.18
CA ASP A 44 -8.08 33.94 -14.86
C ASP A 44 -7.07 33.90 -13.70
N MET A 45 -5.83 33.48 -13.96
CA MET A 45 -4.73 33.34 -13.00
C MET A 45 -5.11 32.58 -11.71
N ARG A 46 -6.08 31.65 -11.79
CA ARG A 46 -6.45 30.79 -10.66
C ARG A 46 -5.48 29.64 -10.56
N ILE A 47 -5.14 29.25 -9.32
CA ILE A 47 -4.24 28.11 -9.07
C ILE A 47 -4.81 26.87 -9.77
N LEU A 48 -4.11 26.38 -10.80
CA LEU A 48 -4.52 25.16 -11.53
C LEU A 48 -4.05 23.91 -10.79
N ILE A 49 -2.93 24.02 -10.06
CA ILE A 49 -2.23 22.88 -9.49
C ILE A 49 -1.87 23.14 -8.04
N ARG A 50 -2.43 22.34 -7.13
CA ARG A 50 -2.18 22.44 -5.69
C ARG A 50 -0.89 21.70 -5.35
N THR A 51 0.19 22.44 -5.09
CA THR A 51 1.51 21.89 -4.73
C THR A 51 1.48 21.09 -3.42
N GLU A 52 0.53 21.37 -2.54
CA GLU A 52 0.29 20.62 -1.29
C GLU A 52 -0.02 19.14 -1.52
N LEU A 53 -0.52 18.76 -2.72
CA LEU A 53 -0.76 17.36 -3.09
C LEU A 53 0.54 16.55 -3.19
N SER A 54 1.69 17.21 -3.38
CA SER A 54 3.00 16.55 -3.50
C SER A 54 3.35 15.76 -2.25
N LEU A 55 3.18 16.36 -1.07
CA LEU A 55 3.52 15.72 0.19
C LEU A 55 2.70 14.43 0.39
N TRP A 56 1.40 14.48 0.04
CA TRP A 56 0.52 13.33 0.14
C TRP A 56 0.89 12.22 -0.83
N PHE A 57 1.10 12.55 -2.11
CA PHE A 57 1.39 11.54 -3.14
C PHE A 57 2.77 10.90 -2.91
N TYR A 58 3.80 11.70 -2.61
CA TYR A 58 5.11 11.17 -2.26
C TYR A 58 5.06 10.34 -0.98
N GLY A 59 4.39 10.84 0.06
CA GLY A 59 4.25 10.12 1.33
C GLY A 59 3.60 8.75 1.14
N ALA A 60 2.49 8.68 0.40
CA ALA A 60 1.80 7.44 0.08
C ALA A 60 2.67 6.47 -0.71
N SER A 61 3.26 6.94 -1.81
CA SER A 61 4.10 6.13 -2.69
C SER A 61 5.36 5.60 -1.99
N ILE A 62 6.05 6.43 -1.20
CA ILE A 62 7.24 6.02 -0.43
C ILE A 62 6.86 4.98 0.62
N LEU A 63 5.79 5.21 1.39
CA LEU A 63 5.34 4.27 2.42
C LEU A 63 4.96 2.92 1.79
N CYS A 64 4.17 2.93 0.71
CA CYS A 64 3.79 1.73 -0.02
C CYS A 64 5.03 0.98 -0.57
N PHE A 65 5.96 1.70 -1.18
CA PHE A 65 7.19 1.12 -1.72
C PHE A 65 8.07 0.49 -0.63
N ILE A 66 8.25 1.17 0.50
CA ILE A 66 9.03 0.64 1.63
C ILE A 66 8.38 -0.61 2.19
N LEU A 67 7.07 -0.58 2.48
CA LEU A 67 6.37 -1.73 3.06
C LEU A 67 6.40 -2.95 2.14
N SER A 68 6.13 -2.75 0.85
CA SER A 68 6.16 -3.83 -0.15
C SER A 68 7.58 -4.39 -0.36
N SER A 69 8.59 -3.52 -0.41
CA SER A 69 10.00 -3.94 -0.53
C SER A 69 10.47 -4.72 0.68
N LEU A 70 10.13 -4.26 1.90
CA LEU A 70 10.44 -4.97 3.13
C LEU A 70 9.75 -6.34 3.17
N ALA A 71 8.50 -6.44 2.71
CA ALA A 71 7.78 -7.70 2.66
C ALA A 71 8.41 -8.72 1.69
N VAL A 72 8.96 -8.27 0.55
CA VAL A 72 9.68 -9.14 -0.40
C VAL A 72 11.07 -9.51 0.12
N LEU A 73 11.78 -8.57 0.74
CA LEU A 73 13.15 -8.76 1.22
C LEU A 73 13.24 -9.42 2.61
N ALA A 74 12.12 -9.61 3.31
CA ALA A 74 12.09 -10.15 4.67
C ALA A 74 12.87 -11.48 4.83
N ASN A 75 12.83 -12.35 3.82
CA ASN A 75 13.55 -13.63 3.84
C ASN A 75 15.08 -13.46 3.78
N ASN A 76 15.56 -12.34 3.24
CA ASN A 76 16.98 -12.01 3.15
C ASN A 76 17.42 -11.00 4.23
N ALA A 77 16.57 -10.74 5.23
CA ALA A 77 16.88 -9.78 6.28
C ALA A 77 18.08 -10.26 7.14
N PRO A 78 18.90 -9.34 7.69
CA PRO A 78 19.99 -9.70 8.59
C PRO A 78 19.53 -10.53 9.79
N GLN A 79 20.38 -11.43 10.28
CA GLN A 79 20.06 -12.32 11.41
C GLN A 79 19.56 -11.57 12.65
N THR A 80 20.06 -10.36 12.91
CA THR A 80 19.60 -9.51 14.02
C THR A 80 18.10 -9.17 13.89
N VAL A 81 17.64 -8.84 12.69
CA VAL A 81 16.23 -8.50 12.42
C VAL A 81 15.35 -9.74 12.50
N GLN A 82 15.84 -10.87 11.96
CA GLN A 82 15.16 -12.16 12.07
C GLN A 82 15.02 -12.58 13.55
N ASN A 83 16.07 -12.40 14.35
CA ASN A 83 16.04 -12.70 15.79
C ASN A 83 15.01 -11.83 16.53
N VAL A 84 14.90 -10.54 16.22
CA VAL A 84 13.88 -9.67 16.81
C VAL A 84 12.46 -10.13 16.41
N ALA A 85 12.25 -10.44 15.13
CA ALA A 85 10.95 -10.93 14.65
C ALA A 85 10.56 -12.27 15.29
N ASN A 86 11.53 -13.17 15.49
CA ASN A 86 11.32 -14.47 16.13
C ASN A 86 11.07 -14.36 17.63
N ASN A 87 11.72 -13.40 18.30
CA ASN A 87 11.56 -13.17 19.74
C ASN A 87 10.23 -12.48 20.09
N CYS A 88 9.73 -11.63 19.19
CA CYS A 88 8.50 -10.84 19.41
C CYS A 88 7.50 -10.94 18.25
N PRO A 89 7.02 -12.14 17.87
CA PRO A 89 6.26 -12.37 16.63
C PRO A 89 4.90 -11.64 16.62
N GLN A 90 4.25 -11.52 17.78
CA GLN A 90 2.99 -10.79 17.91
C GLN A 90 3.17 -9.29 17.70
N LEU A 91 4.23 -8.71 18.26
CA LEU A 91 4.53 -7.29 18.11
C LEU A 91 4.88 -6.95 16.66
N THR A 92 5.73 -7.77 16.02
CA THR A 92 6.07 -7.59 14.60
C THR A 92 4.84 -7.69 13.70
N SER A 93 3.96 -8.67 13.97
CA SER A 93 2.70 -8.84 13.24
C SER A 93 1.75 -7.66 13.44
N PHE A 94 1.63 -7.16 14.66
CA PHE A 94 0.80 -5.99 14.99
C PHE A 94 1.31 -4.73 14.29
N ILE A 95 2.61 -4.45 14.37
CA ILE A 95 3.23 -3.29 13.70
C ILE A 95 3.02 -3.37 12.19
N HIS A 96 3.27 -4.52 11.56
CA HIS A 96 3.08 -4.68 10.12
C HIS A 96 1.60 -4.49 9.71
N GLY A 97 0.65 -5.05 10.47
CA GLY A 97 -0.78 -4.86 10.22
C GLY A 97 -1.24 -3.40 10.35
N VAL A 98 -0.74 -2.67 11.36
CA VAL A 98 -1.03 -1.25 11.55
C VAL A 98 -0.44 -0.42 10.39
N LEU A 99 0.81 -0.66 10.01
CA LEU A 99 1.44 0.06 8.91
C LEU A 99 0.76 -0.20 7.56
N LEU A 100 0.36 -1.45 7.28
CA LEU A 100 -0.44 -1.79 6.10
C LEU A 100 -1.80 -1.08 6.11
N SER A 101 -2.45 -0.97 7.27
CA SER A 101 -3.73 -0.26 7.41
C SER A 101 -3.57 1.22 7.10
N ILE A 102 -2.56 1.87 7.70
CA ILE A 102 -2.25 3.29 7.47
C ILE A 102 -1.95 3.51 5.99
N SER A 103 -1.10 2.68 5.39
CA SER A 103 -0.78 2.80 3.97
C SER A 103 -2.00 2.62 3.08
N SER A 104 -2.89 1.68 3.37
CA SER A 104 -4.07 1.41 2.53
C SER A 104 -5.07 2.56 2.56
N VAL A 105 -5.28 3.14 3.75
CA VAL A 105 -6.12 4.34 3.93
C VAL A 105 -5.50 5.54 3.24
N LEU A 106 -4.18 5.72 3.36
CA LEU A 106 -3.47 6.82 2.73
C LEU A 106 -3.52 6.73 1.19
N CYS A 107 -3.35 5.54 0.62
CA CYS A 107 -3.53 5.30 -0.81
C CYS A 107 -4.97 5.61 -1.24
N ALA A 108 -5.98 5.14 -0.50
CA ALA A 108 -7.39 5.46 -0.80
C ALA A 108 -7.68 6.98 -0.75
N PHE A 109 -7.10 7.68 0.22
CA PHE A 109 -7.19 9.14 0.30
C PHE A 109 -6.49 9.83 -0.89
N CYS A 110 -5.32 9.34 -1.31
CA CYS A 110 -4.63 9.86 -2.50
C CYS A 110 -5.40 9.58 -3.79
N THR A 111 -6.11 8.46 -3.90
CA THR A 111 -7.07 8.21 -4.99
C THR A 111 -8.14 9.31 -5.02
N TYR A 112 -8.76 9.60 -3.87
CA TYR A 112 -9.78 10.64 -3.77
C TYR A 112 -9.24 12.01 -4.21
N LEU A 113 -8.08 12.41 -3.69
CA LEU A 113 -7.43 13.67 -4.06
C LEU A 113 -7.07 13.74 -5.55
N ALA A 114 -6.52 12.66 -6.11
CA ALA A 114 -6.16 12.59 -7.53
C ALA A 114 -7.39 12.69 -8.43
N MET A 115 -8.50 12.05 -8.06
CA MET A 115 -9.78 12.14 -8.76
C MET A 115 -10.35 13.56 -8.69
N GLN A 116 -10.41 14.15 -7.49
CA GLN A 116 -10.90 15.51 -7.30
C GLN A 116 -10.09 16.52 -8.12
N ALA A 117 -8.76 16.47 -8.04
CA ALA A 117 -7.87 17.34 -8.82
C ALA A 117 -8.07 17.15 -10.34
N SER A 118 -8.28 15.90 -10.78
CA SER A 118 -8.51 15.63 -12.20
C SER A 118 -9.84 16.22 -12.70
N GLU A 119 -10.88 16.26 -11.87
CA GLU A 119 -12.15 16.87 -12.24
C GLU A 119 -12.07 18.39 -12.33
N GLU A 120 -11.31 19.02 -11.43
CA GLU A 120 -11.00 20.46 -11.47
C GLU A 120 -10.30 20.84 -12.79
N VAL A 121 -9.30 20.05 -13.20
CA VAL A 121 -8.52 20.29 -14.44
C VAL A 121 -9.25 19.84 -15.71
N GLY A 122 -10.15 18.87 -15.62
CA GLY A 122 -10.80 18.24 -16.77
C GLY A 122 -11.58 19.22 -17.67
N LYS A 123 -12.08 20.32 -17.11
CA LYS A 123 -12.76 21.39 -17.88
C LYS A 123 -11.82 22.06 -18.88
N PHE A 124 -10.54 22.21 -18.53
CA PHE A 124 -9.53 22.83 -19.36
C PHE A 124 -8.86 21.83 -20.32
N ALA A 125 -8.82 20.55 -19.94
CA ALA A 125 -8.23 19.49 -20.76
C ALA A 125 -8.88 19.34 -22.15
N PHE A 126 -10.17 19.63 -22.29
CA PHE A 126 -10.90 19.36 -23.54
C PHE A 126 -11.38 20.61 -24.28
N LYS A 127 -11.49 21.76 -23.61
CA LYS A 127 -12.10 22.97 -24.18
C LYS A 127 -11.44 24.27 -23.70
N ALA A 128 -10.11 24.31 -23.64
CA ALA A 128 -9.39 25.53 -23.27
C ALA A 128 -8.74 26.22 -24.48
N THR A 129 -8.60 27.54 -24.37
CA THR A 129 -7.84 28.39 -25.29
C THR A 129 -6.84 29.19 -24.45
N PRO A 130 -5.56 29.29 -24.85
CA PRO A 130 -4.94 28.80 -26.09
C PRO A 130 -4.68 27.28 -26.09
N ARG A 131 -4.47 26.69 -27.28
CA ARG A 131 -4.28 25.23 -27.46
C ARG A 131 -3.10 24.67 -26.66
N GLN A 132 -2.03 25.44 -26.48
CA GLN A 132 -0.90 25.05 -25.64
C GLN A 132 -1.31 24.79 -24.18
N PHE A 133 -2.22 25.60 -23.63
CA PHE A 133 -2.74 25.42 -22.27
C PHE A 133 -3.69 24.22 -22.20
N GLN A 134 -4.48 23.99 -23.24
CA GLN A 134 -5.32 22.79 -23.37
C GLN A 134 -4.48 21.51 -23.35
N ASP A 135 -3.44 21.42 -24.20
CA ASP A 135 -2.59 20.24 -24.32
C ASP A 135 -1.88 19.93 -22.99
N ALA A 136 -1.42 20.97 -22.31
CA ALA A 136 -0.75 20.85 -21.03
C ALA A 136 -1.73 20.44 -19.90
N SER A 137 -2.94 20.99 -19.90
CA SER A 137 -4.03 20.58 -18.99
C SER A 137 -4.46 19.13 -19.23
N HIS A 138 -4.57 18.71 -20.49
CA HIS A 138 -4.90 17.33 -20.86
C HIS A 138 -3.83 16.34 -20.39
N TRP A 139 -2.56 16.70 -20.57
CA TRP A 139 -1.45 15.89 -20.10
C TRP A 139 -1.46 15.72 -18.58
N TYR A 140 -1.73 16.79 -17.83
CA TYR A 140 -1.84 16.72 -16.37
C TYR A 140 -3.06 15.90 -15.93
N PHE A 141 -4.21 16.09 -16.58
CA PHE A 141 -5.44 15.32 -16.35
C PHE A 141 -5.22 13.81 -16.47
N LEU A 142 -4.59 13.36 -17.56
CA LEU A 142 -4.37 11.93 -17.82
C LEU A 142 -3.52 11.29 -16.71
N ARG A 143 -2.52 12.01 -16.22
CA ARG A 143 -1.61 11.51 -15.19
C ARG A 143 -2.24 11.49 -13.80
N LEU A 144 -3.05 12.48 -13.47
CA LEU A 144 -3.86 12.44 -12.24
C LEU A 144 -4.78 11.21 -12.23
N ARG A 145 -5.45 10.91 -13.36
CA ARG A 145 -6.28 9.71 -13.50
C ARG A 145 -5.45 8.42 -13.39
N ALA A 146 -4.27 8.38 -14.00
CA ALA A 146 -3.36 7.25 -13.86
C ALA A 146 -2.91 7.04 -12.40
N CYS A 147 -2.53 8.11 -11.69
CA CYS A 147 -2.21 8.06 -10.27
C CYS A 147 -3.38 7.53 -9.44
N ALA A 148 -4.61 8.00 -9.68
CA ALA A 148 -5.78 7.52 -8.96
C ALA A 148 -5.99 6.01 -9.13
N ILE A 149 -5.80 5.48 -10.34
CA ILE A 149 -5.90 4.04 -10.61
C ILE A 149 -4.82 3.28 -9.85
N ILE A 150 -3.57 3.73 -9.88
CA ILE A 150 -2.47 3.05 -9.19
C ILE A 150 -2.68 3.06 -7.68
N PHE A 151 -3.00 4.20 -7.07
CA PHE A 151 -3.29 4.28 -5.64
C PHE A 151 -4.47 3.40 -5.22
N THR A 152 -5.48 3.25 -6.08
CA THR A 152 -6.60 2.33 -5.83
C THR A 152 -6.13 0.88 -5.82
N ILE A 153 -5.32 0.48 -6.79
CA ILE A 153 -4.74 -0.87 -6.86
C ILE A 153 -3.89 -1.13 -5.61
N GLU A 154 -3.01 -0.21 -5.23
CA GLU A 154 -2.19 -0.33 -4.02
C GLU A 154 -3.05 -0.50 -2.76
N SER A 155 -4.07 0.34 -2.56
CA SER A 155 -4.97 0.26 -1.41
C SER A 155 -5.69 -1.09 -1.33
N VAL A 156 -6.26 -1.56 -2.45
CA VAL A 156 -6.98 -2.84 -2.52
C VAL A 156 -6.03 -4.02 -2.26
N LEU A 157 -4.86 -4.05 -2.91
CA LEU A 157 -3.90 -5.13 -2.72
C LEU A 157 -3.38 -5.19 -1.27
N GLN A 158 -3.11 -4.04 -0.64
CA GLN A 158 -2.73 -3.99 0.77
C GLN A 158 -3.85 -4.49 1.69
N LEU A 159 -5.11 -4.14 1.39
CA LEU A 159 -6.27 -4.63 2.14
C LEU A 159 -6.43 -6.16 1.98
N VAL A 160 -6.18 -6.70 0.79
CA VAL A 160 -6.18 -8.16 0.56
C VAL A 160 -5.10 -8.84 1.40
N VAL A 161 -3.88 -8.31 1.44
CA VAL A 161 -2.80 -8.82 2.30
C VAL A 161 -3.23 -8.79 3.77
N LEU A 162 -3.84 -7.70 4.22
CA LEU A 162 -4.33 -7.56 5.59
C LEU A 162 -5.43 -8.57 5.92
N CYS A 163 -6.37 -8.79 5.01
CA CYS A 163 -7.45 -9.77 5.15
C CYS A 163 -6.93 -11.22 5.22
N VAL A 164 -5.96 -11.55 4.36
CA VAL A 164 -5.39 -12.91 4.27
C VAL A 164 -4.51 -13.23 5.49
N LEU A 165 -3.69 -12.26 5.93
CA LEU A 165 -2.71 -12.48 7.00
C LEU A 165 -3.25 -12.23 8.41
N TYR A 166 -4.09 -11.21 8.61
CA TYR A 166 -4.43 -10.71 9.95
C TYR A 166 -5.90 -10.86 10.32
N LEU A 167 -6.83 -10.72 9.37
CA LEU A 167 -8.27 -10.89 9.64
C LEU A 167 -8.76 -12.33 9.44
N GLY A 168 -7.85 -13.26 9.16
CA GLY A 168 -8.10 -14.67 9.41
C GLY A 168 -8.98 -15.39 8.39
N ILE A 169 -8.90 -15.08 7.10
CA ILE A 169 -9.45 -16.01 6.07
C ILE A 169 -8.84 -17.42 6.27
N GLN A 170 -7.62 -17.54 6.80
CA GLN A 170 -7.03 -18.84 7.19
C GLN A 170 -7.29 -19.25 8.64
N CYS A 171 -7.41 -18.31 9.59
CA CYS A 171 -7.72 -18.64 11.00
C CYS A 171 -9.16 -19.12 11.20
N ARG A 172 -10.13 -18.56 10.45
CA ARG A 172 -11.56 -18.88 10.60
C ARG A 172 -11.94 -20.25 10.02
N TYR A 173 -11.21 -20.72 9.01
CA TYR A 173 -11.42 -22.05 8.41
C TYR A 173 -10.67 -23.19 9.13
N ARG A 174 -9.74 -22.88 10.04
CA ARG A 174 -9.00 -23.89 10.82
C ARG A 174 -9.56 -24.11 12.24
N SER A 175 -10.45 -23.25 12.72
CA SER A 175 -10.81 -23.16 14.14
C SER A 175 -12.07 -23.93 14.58
N PHE A 176 -12.55 -24.92 13.83
CA PHE A 176 -13.63 -25.81 14.33
C PHE A 176 -13.35 -27.32 14.22
N SER A 177 -12.33 -27.75 13.49
CA SER A 177 -12.00 -29.17 13.32
C SER A 177 -10.62 -29.58 13.81
N GLU A 178 -9.74 -28.64 14.19
CA GLU A 178 -8.36 -28.93 14.60
C GLU A 178 -7.94 -28.10 15.82
N LEU A 179 -8.59 -28.32 16.96
CA LEU A 179 -7.94 -28.06 18.24
C LEU A 179 -7.16 -29.33 18.60
N PRO A 180 -5.81 -29.32 18.64
CA PRO A 180 -5.09 -30.42 19.26
C PRO A 180 -5.49 -30.45 20.73
N GLN A 181 -6.29 -31.45 21.10
CA GLN A 181 -6.49 -31.78 22.50
C GLN A 181 -5.10 -31.96 23.12
N LYS A 182 -4.81 -31.12 24.11
CA LYS A 182 -3.62 -31.15 24.95
C LYS A 182 -3.32 -32.62 25.29
N PRO A 183 -2.09 -33.16 25.05
CA PRO A 183 -1.77 -34.50 25.49
C PRO A 183 -1.90 -34.54 27.02
N VAL A 184 -2.80 -35.37 27.51
CA VAL A 184 -2.93 -35.70 28.92
C VAL A 184 -1.66 -36.46 29.30
N PHE A 185 -0.71 -35.79 29.93
CA PHE A 185 0.41 -36.46 30.58
C PHE A 185 -0.14 -37.28 31.75
N HIS A 186 -0.35 -38.58 31.55
CA HIS A 186 -0.49 -39.52 32.65
C HIS A 186 0.87 -39.67 33.34
N VAL A 187 1.10 -38.86 34.37
CA VAL A 187 2.14 -39.12 35.36
C VAL A 187 1.61 -40.20 36.29
N GLN A 188 1.97 -41.46 36.04
CA GLN A 188 1.87 -42.52 37.06
C GLN A 188 3.14 -42.48 37.92
N THR A 189 3.12 -41.61 38.92
CA THR A 189 3.94 -41.76 40.12
C THR A 189 3.32 -42.84 41.00
N THR A 190 3.96 -44.00 41.09
CA THR A 190 3.92 -44.81 42.31
C THR A 190 5.33 -45.24 42.66
N ALA A 191 5.82 -44.58 43.70
CA ALA A 191 6.99 -44.95 44.47
C ALA A 191 6.87 -46.37 45.03
N GLY A 192 8.02 -47.00 45.25
CA GLY A 192 8.15 -48.41 45.63
C GLY A 192 7.52 -48.81 46.96
N LYS A 193 7.41 -50.13 47.11
CA LYS A 193 7.34 -50.81 48.40
C LYS A 193 8.32 -51.97 48.39
N LEU A 194 9.07 -52.05 49.49
CA LEU A 194 9.94 -53.13 49.94
C LEU A 194 9.23 -54.49 49.91
N SER A 195 9.96 -55.53 49.51
CA SER A 195 10.26 -56.74 50.31
C SER A 195 11.24 -57.62 49.54
#